data_AF-A0A968X4L1-F1
#
_entry.id   AF-A0A968X4L1-F1
#
_cell.length_a   1.000
_cell.length_b   1.000
_cell.length_c   1.000
_cell.angle_alpha   90.00
_cell.angle_beta   90.00
_cell.angle_gamma   90.00
#
_symmetry.space_group_name_H-M   'P 1'
#
loop_
_entity.id
_entity.type
_entity.pdbx_description
1 polymer ?
#
loop_
_entity_poly.entity_id
_entity_poly.type
_entity_poly.pdbx_seq_one_letter_code
_entity_poly.pdbx_strand_id
1 'polypeptide(L)'
;MQLRPACCAGCGSRELNGHGWYERWAVYEERDVKVSVKRWRCKGCGKTTSQLPNFLHRYRHYALVVIESVLRGRLEQGQTWGELGEGGAPSQRSMRRWVGAFVAQAMTWLPAMLTVLAFVAPLLSALDPHGTKATTPAVAVLQMSDPLAVWLQPDVTSLAAQDALRVMWRWGWNTGVGRLV
;
A
#
# COMPACT_ATOMS: atom_id res chain seq x y z
N MET A 1 -2.47 16.96 -10.81
CA MET A 1 -3.14 15.95 -11.67
C MET A 1 -4.10 15.12 -10.82
N GLN A 2 -5.41 15.30 -10.98
CA GLN A 2 -6.43 14.55 -10.20
C GLN A 2 -6.75 13.24 -10.92
N LEU A 3 -6.22 12.13 -10.42
CA LEU A 3 -6.43 10.79 -11.00
C LEU A 3 -7.85 10.28 -10.70
N ARG A 4 -8.74 10.31 -11.70
CA ARG A 4 -10.02 9.58 -11.68
C ARG A 4 -9.75 8.12 -11.25
N PRO A 5 -10.54 7.54 -10.34
CA PRO A 5 -10.38 6.13 -9.98
C PRO A 5 -10.54 5.24 -11.21
N ALA A 6 -9.65 4.26 -11.39
CA ALA A 6 -9.67 3.36 -12.55
C ALA A 6 -10.89 2.44 -12.56
N CYS A 7 -11.36 2.02 -11.39
CA CYS A 7 -12.52 1.14 -11.22
C CYS A 7 -13.26 1.39 -9.90
N CYS A 8 -14.50 0.89 -9.82
CA CYS A 8 -15.30 0.91 -8.62
C CYS A 8 -14.76 -0.09 -7.59
N ALA A 9 -14.39 0.37 -6.39
CA ALA A 9 -13.97 -0.50 -5.28
C ALA A 9 -15.07 -1.47 -4.79
N GLY A 10 -16.33 -1.28 -5.19
CA GLY A 10 -17.45 -2.13 -4.78
C GLY A 10 -17.79 -3.26 -5.75
N CYS A 11 -17.61 -3.07 -7.06
CA CYS A 11 -17.98 -4.07 -8.08
C CYS A 11 -17.01 -4.20 -9.25
N GLY A 12 -15.87 -3.49 -9.23
CA GLY A 12 -14.86 -3.56 -10.29
C GLY A 12 -15.19 -2.83 -11.60
N SER A 13 -16.43 -2.33 -11.78
CA SER A 13 -16.80 -1.60 -13.01
C SER A 13 -15.93 -0.36 -13.23
N ARG A 14 -15.53 -0.13 -14.48
CA ARG A 14 -14.76 1.06 -14.93
C ARG A 14 -15.67 2.26 -15.25
N GLU A 15 -16.98 2.06 -15.24
CA GLU A 15 -17.99 3.07 -15.53
C GLU A 15 -18.27 3.95 -14.31
N LEU A 16 -17.44 4.97 -14.15
CA LEU A 16 -17.54 5.97 -13.09
C LEU A 16 -17.89 7.33 -13.70
N ASN A 17 -19.05 7.85 -13.33
CA ASN A 17 -19.49 9.18 -13.72
C ASN A 17 -19.12 10.22 -12.66
N GLY A 18 -18.72 11.42 -13.09
CA GLY A 18 -18.55 12.54 -12.18
C GLY A 18 -19.87 12.85 -11.47
N HIS A 19 -19.83 12.95 -10.14
CA HIS A 19 -21.01 13.16 -9.29
C HIS A 19 -20.83 14.41 -8.40
N GLY A 20 -20.38 15.50 -9.02
CA GLY A 20 -20.15 16.77 -8.36
C GLY A 20 -18.99 16.76 -7.36
N TRP A 21 -19.04 17.72 -6.44
CA TRP A 21 -18.03 17.98 -5.41
C TRP A 21 -18.71 18.16 -4.05
N TYR A 22 -17.94 18.08 -2.98
CA TYR A 22 -18.34 18.56 -1.66
C TYR A 22 -17.13 19.15 -0.93
N GLU A 23 -17.38 20.07 0.00
CA GLU A 23 -16.33 20.61 0.85
C GLU A 23 -16.12 19.72 2.08
N ARG A 24 -14.86 19.59 2.48
CA ARG A 24 -14.49 18.86 3.70
C ARG A 24 -13.42 19.64 4.46
N TRP A 25 -13.55 19.70 5.78
CA TRP A 25 -12.47 20.17 6.65
C TRP A 25 -11.35 19.14 6.76
N ALA A 26 -10.12 19.61 6.62
CA ALA A 26 -8.89 18.95 7.01
C ALA A 26 -8.33 19.70 8.23
N VAL A 27 -8.40 19.04 9.38
CA VAL A 27 -7.96 19.59 10.67
C VAL A 27 -6.50 19.23 10.88
N TYR A 28 -5.64 20.24 11.03
CA TYR A 28 -4.24 20.13 11.44
C TYR A 28 -4.07 20.66 12.86
N GLU A 29 -2.88 20.52 13.44
CA GLU A 29 -2.59 21.03 14.79
C GLU A 29 -2.68 22.56 14.85
N GLU A 30 -2.12 23.26 13.84
CA GLU A 30 -2.05 24.73 13.84
C GLU A 30 -3.17 25.42 13.06
N ARG A 31 -3.85 24.71 12.15
CA ARG A 31 -4.85 25.31 11.25
C ARG A 31 -5.81 24.30 10.64
N ASP A 32 -7.01 24.79 10.35
CA ASP A 32 -8.00 24.06 9.58
C ASP A 32 -8.07 24.58 8.15
N VAL A 33 -8.17 23.66 7.19
CA VAL A 33 -8.36 24.01 5.78
C VAL A 33 -9.56 23.29 5.19
N LYS A 34 -10.33 23.99 4.35
CA LYS A 34 -11.36 23.36 3.53
C LYS A 34 -10.76 22.83 2.24
N VAL A 35 -11.07 21.59 1.92
CA VAL A 35 -10.70 20.95 0.66
C VAL A 35 -11.94 20.58 -0.14
N SER A 36 -11.88 20.80 -1.46
CA SER A 36 -12.93 20.38 -2.39
C SER A 36 -12.66 18.94 -2.83
N VAL A 37 -13.61 18.05 -2.59
CA VAL A 37 -13.48 16.60 -2.83
C VAL A 37 -14.40 16.18 -3.97
N LYS A 38 -13.80 15.64 -5.05
CA LYS A 38 -14.57 15.13 -6.20
C LYS A 38 -15.29 13.85 -5.81
N ARG A 39 -16.54 13.70 -6.25
CA ARG A 39 -17.30 12.46 -6.13
C ARG A 39 -17.45 11.78 -7.48
N TRP A 40 -17.48 10.46 -7.45
CA TRP A 40 -17.70 9.59 -8.59
C TRP A 40 -18.80 8.60 -8.26
N ARG A 41 -19.76 8.39 -9.16
CA ARG A 41 -20.83 7.41 -8.99
C ARG A 41 -20.63 6.26 -9.99
N CYS A 42 -20.63 5.04 -9.49
CA CYS A 42 -20.56 3.84 -10.31
C CYS A 42 -21.89 3.59 -11.01
N LYS A 43 -21.86 3.36 -12.34
CA LYS A 43 -23.06 2.96 -13.09
C LYS A 43 -23.48 1.52 -12.80
N GLY A 44 -22.51 0.62 -12.58
CA GLY A 44 -22.79 -0.80 -12.34
C GLY A 44 -23.50 -1.09 -11.01
N CYS A 45 -23.04 -0.49 -9.91
CA CYS A 45 -23.59 -0.77 -8.57
C CYS A 45 -24.21 0.45 -7.87
N GLY A 46 -24.25 1.61 -8.53
CA GLY A 46 -24.83 2.83 -7.96
C GLY A 46 -24.03 3.51 -6.83
N LYS A 47 -23.00 2.84 -6.28
CA LYS A 47 -22.19 3.34 -5.15
C LYS A 47 -21.38 4.57 -5.54
N THR A 48 -21.24 5.50 -4.59
CA THR A 48 -20.44 6.71 -4.72
C THR A 48 -19.08 6.54 -4.05
N THR A 49 -18.01 7.00 -4.69
CA THR A 49 -16.67 7.09 -4.11
C THR A 49 -16.14 8.51 -4.18
N SER A 50 -15.46 8.93 -3.12
CA SER A 50 -14.81 10.24 -3.04
C SER A 50 -13.34 10.10 -3.44
N GLN A 51 -12.86 11.02 -4.29
CA GLN A 51 -11.45 11.18 -4.58
C GLN A 51 -10.83 12.06 -3.50
N LEU A 52 -10.52 11.43 -2.37
CA LEU A 52 -9.92 12.11 -1.23
C LEU A 52 -8.44 12.40 -1.49
N PRO A 53 -7.94 13.56 -1.06
CA PRO A 53 -6.50 13.77 -0.97
C PRO A 53 -5.86 12.70 -0.09
N ASN A 54 -4.63 12.30 -0.43
CA ASN A 54 -3.90 11.24 0.27
C ASN A 54 -3.62 11.56 1.74
N PHE A 55 -3.60 12.85 2.12
CA PHE A 55 -3.44 13.30 3.49
C PHE A 55 -4.72 13.21 4.35
N LEU A 56 -5.84 12.73 3.81
CA LEU A 56 -7.11 12.58 4.55
C LEU A 56 -7.63 11.15 4.56
N HIS A 57 -8.02 10.69 5.74
CA HIS A 57 -8.72 9.43 5.87
C HIS A 57 -10.21 9.56 5.48
N ARG A 58 -10.80 8.52 4.87
CA ARG A 58 -12.20 8.53 4.40
C ARG A 58 -13.22 8.94 5.47
N TYR A 59 -13.04 8.46 6.69
CA TYR A 59 -14.01 8.65 7.77
C TYR A 59 -13.56 9.64 8.85
N ARG A 60 -12.52 10.45 8.61
CA ARG A 60 -11.96 11.38 9.59
C ARG A 60 -11.70 12.75 8.96
N HIS A 61 -12.00 13.82 9.69
CA HIS A 61 -11.68 15.18 9.27
C HIS A 61 -10.27 15.61 9.68
N TYR A 62 -9.63 14.90 10.62
CA TYR A 62 -8.22 15.13 10.94
C TYR A 62 -7.33 14.66 9.79
N ALA A 63 -6.33 15.48 9.47
CA ALA A 63 -5.26 15.11 8.57
C ALA A 63 -4.50 13.89 9.14
N LEU A 64 -3.96 13.06 8.23
CA LEU A 64 -3.23 11.86 8.63
C LEU A 64 -2.03 12.18 9.52
N VAL A 65 -1.39 13.34 9.34
CA VAL A 65 -0.27 13.79 10.18
C VAL A 65 -0.66 13.96 11.66
N VAL A 66 -1.87 14.45 11.95
CA VAL A 66 -2.38 14.59 13.33
C VAL A 66 -2.71 13.22 13.92
N ILE A 67 -3.23 12.31 13.10
CA ILE A 67 -3.50 10.94 13.54
C ILE A 67 -2.17 10.24 13.84
N GLU A 68 -1.16 10.44 12.98
CA GLU A 68 0.17 9.89 13.15
C GLU A 68 0.86 10.42 14.40
N SER A 69 0.82 11.74 14.67
CA SER A 69 1.42 12.32 15.89
C SER A 69 0.84 11.69 17.15
N VAL A 70 -0.49 11.51 17.23
CA VAL A 70 -1.16 10.81 18.33
C VAL A 70 -0.73 9.34 18.42
N LEU A 71 -0.61 8.63 17.29
CA LEU A 71 -0.19 7.22 17.28
C LEU A 71 1.25 7.07 17.79
N ARG A 72 2.18 7.90 17.29
CA ARG A 72 3.59 7.89 17.71
C ARG A 72 3.75 8.28 19.17
N GLY A 73 3.14 9.39 19.58
CA GLY A 73 3.16 9.84 20.97
C GLY A 73 2.64 8.78 21.93
N ARG A 74 1.54 8.10 21.57
CA ARG A 74 0.96 7.05 22.42
C ARG A 74 1.74 5.72 22.40
N LEU A 75 2.13 5.23 21.22
CA LEU A 75 2.63 3.87 21.04
C LEU A 75 4.16 3.77 21.02
N GLU A 76 4.85 4.79 20.51
CA GLU A 76 6.31 4.83 20.45
C GLU A 76 6.90 5.54 21.67
N GLN A 77 6.30 6.67 22.08
CA GLN A 77 6.84 7.53 23.15
C GLN A 77 6.19 7.28 24.52
N GLY A 78 5.10 6.51 24.58
CA GLY A 78 4.44 6.14 25.82
C GLY A 78 3.66 7.27 26.53
N GLN A 79 3.41 8.40 25.85
CA GLN A 79 2.71 9.55 26.42
C GLN A 79 1.30 9.18 26.91
N THR A 80 0.90 9.81 28.01
CA THR A 80 -0.45 9.74 28.58
C THR A 80 -1.46 10.51 27.72
N TRP A 81 -2.74 10.24 27.91
CA TRP A 81 -3.80 10.97 27.22
C TRP A 81 -3.91 12.45 27.64
N GLY A 82 -3.35 12.80 28.80
CA GLY A 82 -3.28 14.17 29.28
C GLY A 82 -2.25 14.97 28.47
N GLU A 83 -1.03 14.43 28.37
CA GLU A 83 0.07 15.03 27.61
C GLU A 83 -0.27 15.20 26.12
N LEU A 84 -0.99 14.23 25.53
CA LEU A 84 -1.46 14.31 24.14
C LEU A 84 -2.62 15.30 23.93
N GLY A 85 -3.26 15.76 25.00
CA GLY A 85 -4.49 16.56 24.95
C GLY A 85 -4.28 18.07 24.95
N GLU A 86 -3.04 18.54 24.99
CA GLU A 86 -2.72 19.97 25.09
C GLU A 86 -2.91 20.70 23.74
N GLY A 87 -3.13 22.02 23.79
CA GLY A 87 -2.99 22.89 22.60
C GLY A 87 -3.98 22.68 21.45
N GLY A 88 -5.23 22.33 21.70
CA GLY A 88 -6.23 22.13 20.63
C GLY A 88 -6.18 20.76 19.97
N ALA A 89 -5.50 19.80 20.61
CA ALA A 89 -5.44 18.41 20.19
C ALA A 89 -6.83 17.75 20.02
N PRO A 90 -6.90 16.65 19.24
CA PRO A 90 -8.12 15.87 19.11
C PRO A 90 -8.66 15.41 20.46
N SER A 91 -9.98 15.27 20.58
CA SER A 91 -10.57 14.78 21.82
C SER A 91 -10.03 13.40 22.22
N GLN A 92 -9.80 13.15 23.52
CA GLN A 92 -9.26 11.88 24.01
C GLN A 92 -10.06 10.66 23.51
N ARG A 93 -11.39 10.79 23.40
CA ARG A 93 -12.26 9.74 22.83
C ARG A 93 -11.86 9.41 21.39
N SER A 94 -11.58 10.43 20.58
CA SER A 94 -11.12 10.24 19.20
C SER A 94 -9.77 9.57 19.17
N MET A 95 -8.80 10.08 19.94
CA MET A 95 -7.45 9.53 20.04
C MET A 95 -7.46 8.05 20.42
N ARG A 96 -8.19 7.69 21.49
CA ARG A 96 -8.36 6.29 21.94
C ARG A 96 -8.94 5.40 20.85
N ARG A 97 -9.95 5.88 20.12
CA ARG A 97 -10.55 5.15 19.00
C ARG A 97 -9.56 4.94 17.85
N TRP A 98 -8.65 5.88 17.61
CA TRP A 98 -7.66 5.76 16.54
C TRP A 98 -6.58 4.76 16.91
N VAL A 99 -6.04 4.87 18.12
CA VAL A 99 -5.07 3.93 18.68
C VAL A 99 -5.65 2.51 18.71
N GLY A 100 -6.87 2.35 19.23
CA GLY A 100 -7.54 1.04 19.26
C GLY A 100 -7.74 0.43 17.85
N ALA A 101 -8.19 1.24 16.88
CA ALA A 101 -8.34 0.78 15.51
C ALA A 101 -7.00 0.42 14.85
N PHE A 102 -5.94 1.19 15.12
CA PHE A 102 -4.60 0.92 14.61
C PHE A 102 -4.04 -0.39 15.17
N VAL A 103 -4.12 -0.59 16.49
CA VAL A 103 -3.66 -1.82 17.16
C VAL A 103 -4.41 -3.05 16.63
N ALA A 104 -5.74 -2.95 16.50
CA ALA A 104 -6.54 -4.05 15.96
C ALA A 104 -6.12 -4.40 14.53
N GLN A 105 -5.84 -3.40 13.70
CA GLN A 105 -5.45 -3.60 12.32
C GLN A 105 -3.98 -4.05 12.16
N ALA A 106 -3.09 -3.62 13.06
CA ALA A 106 -1.68 -3.97 13.06
C ALA A 106 -1.46 -5.48 13.15
N MET A 107 -2.31 -6.19 13.91
CA MET A 107 -2.28 -7.66 14.00
C MET A 107 -2.51 -8.35 12.66
N THR A 108 -3.29 -7.73 11.76
CA THR A 108 -3.52 -8.26 10.40
C THR A 108 -2.47 -7.76 9.42
N TRP A 109 -2.06 -6.50 9.53
CA TRP A 109 -1.15 -5.87 8.57
C TRP A 109 0.30 -6.28 8.76
N LEU A 110 0.77 -6.44 9.99
CA LEU A 110 2.16 -6.78 10.25
C LEU A 110 2.57 -8.10 9.57
N PRO A 111 1.83 -9.23 9.71
CA PRO A 111 2.16 -10.45 9.00
C PRO A 111 2.15 -10.27 7.47
N ALA A 112 1.12 -9.61 6.93
CA ALA A 112 1.01 -9.37 5.48
C ALA A 112 2.18 -8.52 4.95
N MET A 113 2.57 -7.47 5.68
CA MET A 113 3.72 -6.63 5.35
C MET A 113 5.01 -7.44 5.42
N LEU A 114 5.20 -8.26 6.44
CA LEU A 114 6.36 -9.13 6.57
C LEU A 114 6.42 -10.18 5.45
N THR A 115 5.30 -10.76 5.02
CA THR A 115 5.26 -11.68 3.87
C THR A 115 5.68 -10.99 2.58
N VAL A 116 5.15 -9.80 2.30
CA VAL A 116 5.55 -9.00 1.12
C VAL A 116 7.02 -8.64 1.21
N LEU A 117 7.49 -8.18 2.37
CA LEU A 117 8.90 -7.85 2.56
C LEU A 117 9.79 -9.08 2.45
N ALA A 118 9.39 -10.25 2.93
CA ALA A 118 10.17 -11.49 2.76
C ALA A 118 10.28 -11.92 1.29
N PHE A 119 9.26 -11.62 0.47
CA PHE A 119 9.30 -11.87 -0.98
C PHE A 119 10.16 -10.84 -1.71
N VAL A 120 10.03 -9.55 -1.34
CA VAL A 120 10.69 -8.44 -2.04
C VAL A 120 12.12 -8.21 -1.54
N ALA A 121 12.45 -8.54 -0.29
CA ALA A 121 13.77 -8.31 0.30
C ALA A 121 14.91 -9.05 -0.43
N PRO A 122 14.78 -10.33 -0.82
CA PRO A 122 15.77 -11.00 -1.65
C PRO A 122 15.97 -10.29 -3.01
N LEU A 123 14.87 -9.79 -3.60
CA LEU A 123 14.88 -9.04 -4.86
C LEU A 123 15.55 -7.66 -4.70
N LEU A 124 15.30 -7.00 -3.58
CA LEU A 124 15.94 -5.74 -3.21
C LEU A 124 17.40 -5.95 -2.83
N SER A 125 17.80 -7.10 -2.27
CA SER A 125 19.21 -7.42 -1.98
C SER A 125 20.00 -7.86 -3.20
N ALA A 126 19.32 -8.31 -4.26
CA ALA A 126 19.90 -8.47 -5.59
C ALA A 126 20.16 -7.10 -6.27
N LEU A 127 19.58 -6.02 -5.73
CA LEU A 127 19.87 -4.64 -6.10
C LEU A 127 20.83 -4.07 -5.04
N ASP A 128 21.95 -3.47 -5.46
CA ASP A 128 22.82 -2.74 -4.55
C ASP A 128 22.00 -1.60 -3.88
N PRO A 129 22.17 -1.28 -2.57
CA PRO A 129 21.56 -0.11 -1.92
C PRO A 129 21.79 1.24 -2.64
N HIS A 130 22.72 1.30 -3.61
CA HIS A 130 22.91 2.45 -4.52
C HIS A 130 22.52 2.20 -5.99
N GLY A 131 21.95 1.05 -6.35
CA GLY A 131 21.51 0.72 -7.71
C GLY A 131 22.65 0.54 -8.73
N THR A 132 23.91 0.46 -8.30
CA THR A 132 25.09 0.50 -9.19
C THR A 132 26.10 -0.63 -8.97
N LYS A 133 25.62 -1.88 -9.00
CA LYS A 133 26.35 -2.88 -9.78
C LYS A 133 25.40 -3.44 -10.81
N ALA A 134 25.56 -2.97 -12.04
CA ALA A 134 25.07 -3.69 -13.20
C ALA A 134 25.81 -5.03 -13.26
N THR A 135 25.33 -6.01 -12.49
CA THR A 135 25.33 -7.37 -13.01
C THR A 135 24.56 -7.28 -14.31
N THR A 136 25.16 -7.76 -15.39
CA THR A 136 24.48 -7.76 -16.69
C THR A 136 23.09 -8.38 -16.51
N PRO A 137 22.05 -7.94 -17.25
CA PRO A 137 20.71 -8.51 -17.12
C PRO A 137 20.71 -10.05 -17.13
N ALA A 138 21.65 -10.67 -17.85
CA ALA A 138 21.89 -12.11 -17.83
C ALA A 138 22.28 -12.66 -16.44
N VAL A 139 23.20 -12.02 -15.72
CA VAL A 139 23.60 -12.46 -14.38
C VAL A 139 22.49 -12.23 -13.35
N ALA A 140 21.74 -11.13 -13.47
CA ALA A 140 20.58 -10.89 -12.59
C ALA A 140 19.48 -11.94 -12.80
N VAL A 141 19.19 -12.31 -14.05
CA VAL A 141 18.25 -13.40 -14.39
C VAL A 141 18.71 -14.74 -13.83
N LEU A 142 20.01 -15.05 -13.92
CA LEU A 142 20.59 -16.27 -13.36
C LEU A 142 20.54 -16.27 -11.82
N GLN A 143 20.83 -15.15 -11.16
CA GLN A 143 20.78 -15.05 -9.70
C GLN A 143 19.34 -15.14 -9.16
N MET A 144 18.36 -14.76 -9.97
CA MET A 144 16.94 -14.78 -9.59
C MET A 144 16.20 -16.04 -10.05
N SER A 145 16.85 -16.99 -10.73
CA SER A 145 16.15 -18.08 -11.40
C SER A 145 15.47 -19.04 -10.44
N ASP A 146 16.14 -19.37 -9.34
CA ASP A 146 15.64 -20.33 -8.36
C ASP A 146 14.40 -19.82 -7.61
N PRO A 147 14.41 -18.59 -7.02
CA PRO A 147 13.20 -18.07 -6.37
C PRO A 147 12.06 -17.81 -7.35
N LEU A 148 12.33 -17.38 -8.59
CA LEU A 148 11.30 -17.19 -9.61
C LEU A 148 10.67 -18.52 -10.04
N ALA A 149 11.46 -19.58 -10.18
CA ALA A 149 10.94 -20.90 -10.54
C ALA A 149 10.02 -21.47 -9.45
N VAL A 150 10.38 -21.31 -8.18
CA VAL A 150 9.53 -21.70 -7.04
C VAL A 150 8.21 -20.92 -7.05
N TRP A 151 8.25 -19.63 -7.36
CA TRP A 151 7.04 -18.81 -7.46
C TRP A 151 6.12 -19.23 -8.63
N LEU A 152 6.70 -19.57 -9.79
CA LEU A 152 5.95 -20.01 -10.97
C LEU A 152 5.35 -21.43 -10.82
N GLN A 153 5.93 -22.28 -9.97
CA GLN A 153 5.46 -23.65 -9.71
C GLN A 153 5.52 -23.96 -8.20
N PRO A 154 4.53 -23.49 -7.43
CA PRO A 154 4.58 -23.56 -5.96
C PRO A 154 4.52 -24.98 -5.37
N ASP A 155 4.15 -25.98 -6.17
CA ASP A 155 3.97 -27.38 -5.72
C ASP A 155 5.28 -28.21 -5.71
N VAL A 156 6.41 -27.64 -6.12
CA VAL A 156 7.69 -28.37 -6.19
C VAL A 156 8.71 -27.72 -5.25
N THR A 157 8.88 -28.33 -4.07
CA THR A 157 9.63 -27.76 -2.94
C THR A 157 11.16 -27.90 -3.03
N SER A 158 11.70 -28.44 -4.12
CA SER A 158 13.14 -28.39 -4.40
C SER A 158 13.41 -28.55 -5.90
N LEU A 159 13.51 -27.45 -6.65
CA LEU A 159 14.08 -27.49 -7.99
C LEU A 159 15.60 -27.36 -7.89
N ALA A 160 16.34 -28.26 -8.54
CA ALA A 160 17.74 -28.02 -8.84
C ALA A 160 17.86 -26.84 -9.82
N ALA A 161 18.97 -26.10 -9.79
CA ALA A 161 19.18 -24.92 -10.64
C ALA A 161 18.95 -25.20 -12.15
N GLN A 162 19.23 -26.43 -12.62
CA GLN A 162 18.97 -26.85 -14.00
C GLN A 162 17.47 -26.95 -14.33
N ASP A 163 16.64 -27.34 -13.36
CA ASP A 163 15.19 -27.39 -13.52
C ASP A 163 14.57 -25.99 -13.43
N ALA A 164 15.11 -25.11 -12.58
CA ALA A 164 14.63 -23.74 -12.44
C ALA A 164 14.73 -22.96 -13.76
N LEU A 165 15.88 -23.04 -14.43
CA LEU A 165 16.07 -22.43 -15.75
C LEU A 165 15.13 -23.04 -16.81
N ARG A 166 14.87 -24.34 -16.75
CA ARG A 166 13.93 -25.01 -17.66
C ARG A 166 12.49 -24.56 -17.44
N VAL A 167 12.06 -24.34 -16.19
CA VAL A 167 10.73 -23.80 -15.87
C VAL A 167 10.59 -22.37 -16.38
N MET A 168 11.57 -21.51 -16.10
CA MET A 168 11.59 -20.13 -16.60
C MET A 168 11.56 -20.07 -18.12
N TRP A 169 12.33 -20.93 -18.78
CA TRP A 169 12.32 -21.04 -20.23
C TRP A 169 10.93 -21.37 -20.78
N ARG A 170 10.29 -22.42 -20.25
CA ARG A 170 8.95 -22.84 -20.71
C ARG A 170 7.92 -21.75 -20.48
N TRP A 171 8.01 -21.06 -19.35
CA TRP A 171 7.15 -19.91 -19.05
C TRP A 171 7.36 -18.76 -20.04
N GLY A 172 8.62 -18.38 -20.31
CA GLY A 172 8.96 -17.32 -21.27
C GLY A 172 8.48 -17.64 -22.69
N TRP A 173 8.61 -18.91 -23.11
CA TRP A 173 8.07 -19.39 -24.38
C TRP A 173 6.54 -19.26 -24.45
N ASN A 174 5.83 -19.73 -23.44
CA ASN A 174 4.36 -19.71 -23.41
C ASN A 174 3.77 -18.30 -23.28
N THR A 175 4.56 -17.33 -22.80
CA THR A 175 4.15 -15.93 -22.66
C THR A 175 4.58 -15.05 -23.84
N GLY A 176 5.20 -15.64 -24.87
CA GLY A 176 5.57 -14.93 -26.10
C GLY A 176 6.81 -14.03 -25.95
N VAL A 177 7.60 -14.19 -24.89
CA VAL A 177 8.78 -13.36 -24.59
C VAL A 177 10.04 -13.82 -25.38
N GLY A 178 9.89 -14.81 -26.26
CA GLY A 178 11.00 -15.35 -27.06
C GLY A 178 11.93 -16.27 -26.26
N ARG A 179 12.89 -16.90 -26.96
CA ARG A 179 13.90 -17.76 -26.30
C ARG A 179 14.89 -16.90 -25.52
N LEU A 180 14.96 -17.11 -24.22
CA LEU A 180 16.09 -16.66 -23.42
C LEU A 180 17.23 -17.67 -23.63
N VAL A 181 17.88 -17.53 -24.81
CA VAL A 181 18.92 -18.34 -25.50
C VAL A 181 18.40 -19.41 -26.47
#